data_AF-A0A5B7VBN0-F1
#
_entry.id   AF-A0A5B7VBN0-F1
#
_cell.length_a   1.000
_cell.length_b   1.000
_cell.length_c   1.000
_cell.angle_alpha   90.00
_cell.angle_beta   90.00
_cell.angle_gamma   90.00
#
_symmetry.space_group_name_H-M   'P 1'
#
loop_
_entity.id
_entity.type
_entity.pdbx_description
1 polymer ?
#
loop_
_entity_poly.entity_id
_entity_poly.type
_entity_poly.pdbx_seq_one_letter_code
_entity_poly.pdbx_strand_id
1 'polypeptide(L)'
;MDDFTLRRRHRYATIITDAETGRRIAVLPGREMATLESWLRTHPGVEVVCRDGPASHAEAIRRALPAPVQVSDRWHLRRNLCGKVLLEVRAHTGCRATINPPRPGGVREQTTRERWNKIHDLLGQGTGLPDCARRLNPALNTVKRYARMPEPQALRITPHYRPGLVDPYRDHQRERRKANPAEPVTHPLQETRESGCTGSTNLLVRYLNQGRAEDDRPVTTAHQATRLLLTHPEKLRRKDATLLQQTAAACPEMTALAELVRGFATLLRPAEGNDIQLTQWIASARAAGLPHLRSSTNSPEIDRPAANAGLTLPFHNGRTENVNTRTKRIMRQIHSRAGSDLLLP
;
A
#
# COMPACT_ATOMS: atom_id res chain seq x y z
N MET A 1 3.59 -21.15 12.70
CA MET A 1 2.63 -21.88 11.84
C MET A 1 2.20 -20.96 10.71
N ASP A 2 2.17 -21.48 9.49
CA ASP A 2 1.80 -20.72 8.29
C ASP A 2 1.17 -21.65 7.24
N ASP A 3 0.27 -21.11 6.41
CA ASP A 3 -0.38 -21.83 5.33
C ASP A 3 0.36 -21.60 4.01
N PHE A 4 0.56 -22.66 3.24
CA PHE A 4 1.18 -22.55 1.93
C PHE A 4 0.52 -23.42 0.88
N THR A 5 0.63 -22.98 -0.37
CA THR A 5 0.02 -23.65 -1.51
C THR A 5 0.99 -24.65 -2.12
N LEU A 6 0.62 -25.94 -2.14
CA LEU A 6 1.40 -27.04 -2.72
C LEU A 6 1.37 -27.02 -4.27
N ARG A 7 0.22 -26.68 -4.85
CA ARG A 7 0.01 -26.54 -6.31
C ARG A 7 -0.85 -25.32 -6.58
N ARG A 8 -0.46 -24.46 -7.53
CA ARG A 8 -1.17 -23.21 -7.88
C ARG A 8 -2.69 -23.44 -7.83
N ARG A 9 -3.34 -22.79 -6.86
CA ARG A 9 -4.80 -22.68 -6.66
C ARG A 9 -5.61 -23.89 -6.14
N HIS A 10 -5.02 -25.05 -5.81
CA HIS A 10 -5.87 -26.23 -5.50
C HIS A 10 -5.53 -27.08 -4.27
N ARG A 11 -4.31 -27.03 -3.71
CA ARG A 11 -3.97 -27.78 -2.48
C ARG A 11 -3.19 -26.90 -1.52
N TYR A 12 -3.69 -26.78 -0.29
CA TYR A 12 -3.02 -26.09 0.82
C TYR A 12 -2.38 -27.13 1.74
N ALA A 13 -1.36 -26.68 2.46
CA ALA A 13 -0.79 -27.37 3.60
C ALA A 13 -0.44 -26.35 4.67
N THR A 14 -0.53 -26.74 5.92
CA THR A 14 -0.13 -25.94 7.06
C THR A 14 1.24 -26.43 7.53
N ILE A 15 2.24 -25.55 7.55
CA ILE A 15 3.57 -25.86 8.07
C ILE A 15 3.67 -25.47 9.54
N ILE A 16 4.23 -26.37 10.33
CA ILE A 16 4.55 -26.16 11.74
C ILE A 16 6.06 -26.23 11.89
N THR A 17 6.62 -25.20 12.49
CA THR A 17 8.04 -25.08 12.77
C THR A 17 8.22 -24.74 14.23
N ASP A 18 9.31 -25.22 14.79
CA ASP A 18 9.82 -24.82 16.08
C ASP A 18 10.13 -23.31 16.08
N ALA A 19 9.62 -22.57 17.06
CA ALA A 19 9.71 -21.12 17.09
C ALA A 19 11.14 -20.61 17.38
N GLU A 20 11.95 -21.41 18.07
CA GLU A 20 13.29 -21.06 18.52
C GLU A 20 14.34 -21.42 17.48
N THR A 21 14.32 -22.67 17.02
CA THR A 21 15.28 -23.23 16.06
C THR A 21 14.88 -22.99 14.61
N GLY A 22 13.60 -22.75 14.34
CA GLY A 22 13.06 -22.68 12.98
C GLY A 22 13.02 -24.04 12.27
N ARG A 23 13.29 -25.14 12.98
CA ARG A 23 13.22 -26.48 12.40
C ARG A 23 11.77 -26.83 12.07
N ARG A 24 11.55 -27.43 10.91
CA ARG A 24 10.23 -27.95 10.53
C ARG A 24 9.88 -29.16 11.41
N ILE A 25 8.74 -29.07 12.08
CA ILE A 25 8.18 -30.12 12.94
C ILE A 25 7.18 -30.96 12.14
N ALA A 26 6.25 -30.31 11.45
CA ALA A 26 5.19 -31.01 10.71
C ALA A 26 4.74 -30.23 9.47
N VAL A 27 4.18 -30.96 8.51
CA VAL A 27 3.44 -30.42 7.35
C VAL A 27 2.09 -31.10 7.33
N LEU A 28 1.05 -30.38 7.70
CA LEU A 28 -0.31 -30.91 7.75
C LEU A 28 -1.01 -30.73 6.39
N PRO A 29 -1.78 -31.71 5.91
CA PRO A 29 -2.55 -31.55 4.69
C PRO A 29 -3.72 -30.58 4.90
N GLY A 30 -3.97 -29.73 3.91
CA GLY A 30 -5.10 -28.81 3.92
C GLY A 30 -4.85 -27.54 4.75
N ARG A 31 -5.96 -26.88 5.11
CA ARG A 31 -6.04 -25.72 6.01
C ARG A 31 -7.19 -25.88 7.01
N GLU A 32 -7.58 -27.12 7.23
CA GLU A 32 -8.79 -27.49 7.96
C GLU A 32 -8.53 -27.44 9.47
N MET A 33 -9.49 -26.86 10.19
CA MET A 33 -9.42 -26.74 11.66
C MET A 33 -9.21 -28.10 12.33
N ALA A 34 -9.93 -29.13 11.87
CA ALA A 34 -9.91 -30.47 12.46
C ALA A 34 -8.53 -31.13 12.37
N THR A 35 -7.83 -30.97 11.24
CA THR A 35 -6.49 -31.53 11.04
C THR A 35 -5.49 -30.91 12.00
N LEU A 36 -5.54 -29.59 12.16
CA LEU A 36 -4.68 -28.88 13.10
C LEU A 36 -5.00 -29.24 14.55
N GLU A 37 -6.28 -29.26 14.92
CA GLU A 37 -6.72 -29.59 16.27
C GLU A 37 -6.29 -31.01 16.67
N SER A 38 -6.45 -31.98 15.78
CA SER A 38 -6.01 -33.36 16.00
C SER A 38 -4.50 -33.44 16.24
N TRP A 39 -3.71 -32.71 15.44
CA TRP A 39 -2.26 -32.68 15.63
C TRP A 39 -1.87 -32.02 16.96
N LEU A 40 -2.49 -30.90 17.33
CA LEU A 40 -2.19 -30.19 18.57
C LEU A 40 -2.54 -31.01 19.82
N ARG A 41 -3.61 -31.82 19.80
CA ARG A 41 -3.94 -32.72 20.92
C ARG A 41 -2.89 -33.79 21.18
N THR A 42 -2.13 -34.18 20.15
CA THR A 42 -0.99 -35.10 20.32
C THR A 42 0.27 -34.40 20.83
N HIS A 43 0.26 -33.07 20.95
CA HIS A 43 1.37 -32.23 21.42
C HIS A 43 0.91 -31.27 22.54
N PRO A 44 0.46 -31.78 23.70
CA PRO A 44 -0.11 -30.95 24.77
C PRO A 44 0.90 -30.00 25.44
N GLY A 45 2.21 -30.24 25.28
CA GLY A 45 3.28 -29.40 25.84
C GLY A 45 3.56 -28.09 25.09
N VAL A 46 2.75 -27.74 24.08
CA VAL A 46 2.93 -26.50 23.32
C VAL A 46 2.42 -25.32 24.14
N GLU A 47 3.33 -24.48 24.60
CA GLU A 47 3.00 -23.28 25.39
C GLU A 47 2.74 -22.04 24.53
N VAL A 48 3.48 -21.88 23.43
CA VAL A 48 3.43 -20.69 22.57
C VAL A 48 3.17 -21.07 21.11
N VAL A 49 2.18 -20.44 20.49
CA VAL A 49 1.86 -20.65 19.07
C VAL A 49 1.93 -19.34 18.30
N CYS A 50 3.02 -19.15 17.55
CA CYS A 50 3.08 -18.13 16.51
C CYS A 50 2.24 -18.56 15.32
N ARG A 51 1.21 -17.79 14.98
CA ARG A 51 0.35 -18.11 13.85
C ARG A 51 0.17 -16.97 12.85
N ASP A 52 0.21 -17.38 11.59
CA ASP A 52 -0.45 -16.73 10.48
C ASP A 52 -1.64 -17.62 10.06
N GLY A 53 -2.75 -17.02 9.65
CA GLY A 53 -3.90 -17.76 9.15
C GLY A 53 -5.27 -17.25 9.61
N PRO A 54 -6.36 -17.84 9.06
CA PRO A 54 -7.73 -17.45 9.36
C PRO A 54 -8.10 -17.70 10.82
N ALA A 55 -9.15 -17.02 11.29
CA ALA A 55 -9.67 -17.13 12.66
C ALA A 55 -9.97 -18.58 13.11
N SER A 56 -10.19 -19.50 12.17
CA SER A 56 -10.36 -20.93 12.45
C SER A 56 -9.13 -21.57 13.11
N HIS A 57 -7.91 -21.11 12.81
CA HIS A 57 -6.69 -21.62 13.46
C HIS A 57 -6.64 -21.20 14.93
N ALA A 58 -7.03 -19.97 15.23
CA ALA A 58 -7.09 -19.45 16.60
C ALA A 58 -7.98 -20.31 17.49
N GLU A 59 -9.12 -20.73 16.93
CA GLU A 59 -10.10 -21.57 17.59
C GLU A 59 -9.63 -23.01 17.76
N ALA A 60 -9.02 -23.62 16.73
CA ALA A 60 -8.39 -24.94 16.86
C ALA A 60 -7.38 -24.98 18.01
N ILE A 61 -6.53 -23.95 18.12
CA ILE A 61 -5.51 -23.85 19.17
C ILE A 61 -6.15 -23.78 20.55
N ARG A 62 -7.20 -22.95 20.73
CA ARG A 62 -7.92 -22.84 22.00
C ARG A 62 -8.59 -24.14 22.44
N ARG A 63 -9.07 -24.94 21.50
CA ARG A 63 -9.75 -26.22 21.81
C ARG A 63 -8.78 -27.35 22.09
N ALA A 64 -7.63 -27.34 21.41
CA ALA A 64 -6.66 -28.43 21.51
C ALA A 64 -5.73 -28.31 22.72
N LEU A 65 -5.40 -27.09 23.13
CA LEU A 65 -4.40 -26.84 24.16
C LEU A 65 -5.03 -26.14 25.38
N PRO A 66 -4.62 -26.49 26.61
CA PRO A 66 -5.26 -26.02 27.83
C PRO A 66 -5.08 -24.51 28.10
N ALA A 67 -3.89 -23.95 27.85
CA ALA A 67 -3.60 -22.52 28.08
C ALA A 67 -2.53 -21.95 27.13
N PRO A 68 -2.69 -22.06 25.79
CA PRO A 68 -1.67 -21.62 24.85
C PRO A 68 -1.59 -20.10 24.74
N VAL A 69 -0.38 -19.55 24.77
CA VAL A 69 -0.13 -18.16 24.36
C VAL A 69 -0.07 -18.11 22.85
N GLN A 70 -1.08 -17.50 22.24
CA GLN A 70 -1.11 -17.30 20.79
C GLN A 70 -0.42 -15.99 20.45
N VAL A 71 0.47 -16.00 19.47
CA VAL A 71 1.28 -14.84 19.05
C VAL A 71 0.92 -14.50 17.61
N SER A 72 0.39 -13.30 17.38
CA SER A 72 0.10 -12.79 16.05
C SER A 72 1.38 -12.43 15.31
N ASP A 73 1.41 -12.73 14.01
CA ASP A 73 2.52 -12.32 13.16
C ASP A 73 2.53 -10.80 12.91
N ARG A 74 3.63 -10.16 13.35
CA ARG A 74 3.90 -8.73 13.21
C ARG A 74 3.89 -8.25 11.76
N TRP A 75 4.23 -9.12 10.80
CA TRP A 75 4.18 -8.75 9.39
C TRP A 75 2.76 -8.41 8.94
N HIS A 76 1.76 -9.17 9.40
CA HIS A 76 0.36 -8.91 9.06
C HIS A 76 -0.18 -7.65 9.72
N LEU A 77 0.20 -7.41 10.98
CA LEU A 77 -0.09 -6.15 11.67
C LEU A 77 0.46 -4.96 10.87
N ARG A 78 1.72 -5.03 10.44
CA ARG A 78 2.35 -4.01 9.60
C ARG A 78 1.69 -3.89 8.22
N ARG A 79 1.40 -5.02 7.55
CA ARG A 79 0.81 -5.04 6.21
C ARG A 79 -0.59 -4.43 6.20
N ASN A 80 -1.40 -4.73 7.21
CA ASN A 80 -2.71 -4.13 7.38
C ASN A 80 -2.60 -2.61 7.45
N LEU A 81 -1.71 -2.09 8.31
CA LEU A 81 -1.41 -0.67 8.42
C LEU A 81 -0.98 -0.08 7.07
N CYS A 82 0.02 -0.68 6.39
CA CYS A 82 0.53 -0.18 5.11
C CYS A 82 -0.56 -0.01 4.05
N GLY A 83 -1.50 -0.96 3.97
CA GLY A 83 -2.64 -0.88 3.06
C GLY A 83 -3.55 0.32 3.37
N LYS A 84 -3.80 0.59 4.66
CA LYS A 84 -4.65 1.70 5.10
C LYS A 84 -3.97 3.06 4.95
N VAL A 85 -2.66 3.15 5.20
CA VAL A 85 -1.85 4.36 4.94
C VAL A 85 -1.93 4.75 3.45
N LEU A 86 -1.87 3.78 2.52
CA LEU A 86 -2.03 4.07 1.10
C LEU A 86 -3.40 4.65 0.76
N LEU A 87 -4.46 4.12 1.36
CA LEU A 87 -5.82 4.63 1.15
C LEU A 87 -5.97 6.04 1.71
N GLU A 88 -5.42 6.31 2.90
CA GLU A 88 -5.42 7.62 3.52
C GLU A 88 -4.68 8.65 2.66
N VAL A 89 -3.46 8.32 2.22
CA VAL A 89 -2.69 9.17 1.29
C VAL A 89 -3.46 9.43 0.00
N ARG A 90 -4.25 8.46 -0.50
CA ARG A 90 -5.11 8.66 -1.68
C ARG A 90 -6.32 9.55 -1.38
N ALA A 91 -6.87 9.54 -0.18
CA ALA A 91 -7.93 10.47 0.23
C ALA A 91 -7.42 11.92 0.27
N HIS A 92 -6.18 12.13 0.72
CA HIS A 92 -5.51 13.43 0.79
C HIS A 92 -4.84 13.87 -0.52
N THR A 93 -5.50 13.63 -1.66
CA THR A 93 -4.96 14.01 -2.98
C THR A 93 -4.84 15.53 -3.13
N GLY A 94 -5.77 16.30 -2.55
CA GLY A 94 -5.74 17.78 -2.54
C GLY A 94 -4.52 18.32 -1.80
N CYS A 95 -4.27 17.85 -0.58
CA CYS A 95 -3.09 18.22 0.20
C CYS A 95 -1.79 17.79 -0.49
N ARG A 96 -1.77 16.63 -1.17
CA ARG A 96 -0.60 16.22 -1.96
C ARG A 96 -0.42 17.04 -3.25
N ALA A 97 -1.45 17.74 -3.72
CA ALA A 97 -1.32 18.61 -4.89
C ALA A 97 -0.49 19.86 -4.56
N THR A 98 -0.52 20.36 -3.32
CA THR A 98 0.22 21.56 -2.90
C THR A 98 1.74 21.34 -2.86
N ILE A 99 2.17 20.12 -2.52
CA ILE A 99 3.60 19.74 -2.54
C ILE A 99 4.11 19.40 -3.94
N ASN A 100 3.19 19.12 -4.87
CA ASN A 100 3.53 18.76 -6.23
C ASN A 100 3.63 20.01 -7.08
N PRO A 101 4.51 20.01 -8.08
CA PRO A 101 4.60 21.13 -9.00
C PRO A 101 3.25 21.38 -9.68
N PRO A 102 2.80 22.65 -9.77
CA PRO A 102 1.62 22.99 -10.54
C PRO A 102 1.88 22.54 -11.98
N ARG A 103 0.97 21.74 -12.53
CA ARG A 103 1.07 21.34 -13.93
C ARG A 103 -0.11 21.96 -14.67
N PRO A 104 0.07 22.42 -15.92
CA PRO A 104 -1.03 22.82 -16.77
C PRO A 104 -2.09 21.70 -16.80
N GLY A 105 -3.36 22.10 -16.68
CA GLY A 105 -4.48 21.17 -16.67
C GLY A 105 -4.51 20.35 -17.97
N GLY A 106 -4.46 19.02 -17.86
CA GLY A 106 -4.59 18.17 -19.04
C GLY A 106 -6.02 18.18 -19.60
N VAL A 107 -6.21 17.88 -20.88
CA VAL A 107 -7.54 17.77 -21.53
C VAL A 107 -8.52 16.87 -20.75
N ARG A 108 -8.01 15.84 -20.06
CA ARG A 108 -8.79 14.94 -19.20
C ARG A 108 -9.29 15.60 -17.90
N GLU A 109 -8.57 16.58 -17.38
CA GLU A 109 -8.93 17.29 -16.14
C GLU A 109 -10.00 18.34 -16.44
N GLN A 110 -9.86 19.07 -17.55
CA GLN A 110 -10.91 19.97 -18.07
C GLN A 110 -12.20 19.19 -18.33
N THR A 111 -12.15 18.08 -19.08
CA THR A 111 -13.35 17.26 -19.34
C THR A 111 -13.94 16.63 -18.07
N THR A 112 -13.13 16.29 -17.07
CA THR A 112 -13.65 15.79 -15.77
C THR A 112 -14.33 16.91 -15.00
N ARG A 113 -13.75 18.11 -14.98
CA ARG A 113 -14.33 19.29 -14.32
C ARG A 113 -15.62 19.75 -14.99
N GLU A 114 -15.64 19.82 -16.32
CA GLU A 114 -16.84 20.10 -17.10
C GLU A 114 -17.95 19.08 -16.84
N ARG A 115 -17.60 17.77 -16.78
CA ARG A 115 -18.57 16.72 -16.45
C ARG A 115 -19.09 16.84 -15.02
N TRP A 116 -18.22 17.17 -14.07
CA TRP A 116 -18.61 17.39 -12.69
C TRP A 116 -19.55 18.60 -12.58
N ASN A 117 -19.21 19.74 -13.20
CA ASN A 117 -20.06 20.94 -13.25
C ASN A 117 -21.44 20.59 -13.82
N LYS A 118 -21.50 19.96 -15.00
CA LYS A 118 -22.76 19.55 -15.64
C LYS A 118 -23.64 18.64 -14.76
N ILE A 119 -23.03 17.75 -13.97
CA ILE A 119 -23.79 16.89 -13.04
C ILE A 119 -24.32 17.70 -11.86
N HIS A 120 -23.50 18.57 -11.26
CA HIS A 120 -23.91 19.40 -10.14
C HIS A 120 -24.94 20.46 -10.53
N ASP A 121 -24.85 21.02 -11.75
CA ASP A 121 -25.86 21.93 -12.30
C ASP A 121 -27.23 21.24 -12.41
N LEU A 122 -27.28 20.00 -12.93
CA LEU A 122 -28.52 19.22 -13.02
C LEU A 122 -29.06 18.83 -11.64
N LEU A 123 -28.18 18.50 -10.69
CA LEU A 123 -28.57 18.19 -9.32
C LEU A 123 -29.13 19.42 -8.60
N GLY A 124 -28.53 20.61 -8.81
CA GLY A 124 -29.02 21.88 -8.30
C GLY A 124 -30.39 22.27 -8.85
N GLN A 125 -30.73 21.81 -10.05
CA GLN A 125 -32.06 21.93 -10.66
C GLN A 125 -33.07 20.88 -10.16
N GLY A 126 -32.70 20.03 -9.20
CA GLY A 126 -33.59 18.98 -8.65
C GLY A 126 -33.69 17.71 -9.51
N THR A 127 -32.80 17.53 -10.48
CA THR A 127 -32.82 16.35 -11.36
C THR A 127 -32.33 15.11 -10.62
N GLY A 128 -33.08 14.00 -10.68
CA GLY A 128 -32.68 12.73 -10.05
C GLY A 128 -31.41 12.12 -10.68
N LEU A 129 -30.62 11.38 -9.88
CA LEU A 129 -29.38 10.72 -10.33
C LEU A 129 -29.55 9.83 -11.58
N PRO A 130 -30.63 9.03 -11.74
CA PRO A 130 -30.83 8.24 -12.96
C PRO A 130 -31.11 9.10 -14.20
N ASP A 131 -31.76 10.26 -14.02
CA ASP A 131 -32.08 11.18 -15.11
C ASP A 131 -30.83 11.95 -15.56
N CYS A 132 -29.95 12.32 -14.61
CA CYS A 132 -28.61 12.85 -14.91
C CYS A 132 -27.78 11.86 -15.76
N ALA A 133 -27.85 10.57 -15.44
CA ALA A 133 -27.15 9.52 -16.20
C ALA A 133 -27.69 9.41 -17.65
N ARG A 134 -29.02 9.48 -17.84
CA ARG A 134 -29.63 9.49 -19.18
C ARG A 134 -29.27 10.74 -19.98
N ARG A 135 -29.36 11.94 -19.39
CA ARG A 135 -29.13 13.21 -20.09
C ARG A 135 -27.68 13.43 -20.51
N LEU A 136 -26.73 13.05 -19.65
CA LEU A 136 -25.31 13.28 -19.89
C LEU A 136 -24.58 12.07 -20.52
N ASN A 137 -25.25 10.91 -20.59
CA ASN A 137 -24.72 9.62 -21.03
C ASN A 137 -23.51 9.01 -20.24
N PRO A 138 -23.28 9.27 -18.93
CA PRO A 138 -22.36 8.46 -18.12
C PRO A 138 -23.09 7.31 -17.41
N ALA A 139 -22.36 6.25 -17.10
CA ALA A 139 -22.88 5.18 -16.24
C ALA A 139 -23.33 5.70 -14.87
N LEU A 140 -24.41 5.15 -14.32
CA LEU A 140 -25.00 5.60 -13.04
C LEU A 140 -23.99 5.64 -11.87
N ASN A 141 -23.06 4.69 -11.82
CA ASN A 141 -22.01 4.67 -10.79
C ASN A 141 -21.05 5.86 -10.91
N THR A 142 -20.82 6.39 -12.11
CA THR A 142 -20.03 7.60 -12.33
C THR A 142 -20.78 8.84 -11.83
N VAL A 143 -22.08 8.92 -12.08
CA VAL A 143 -22.93 10.01 -11.55
C VAL A 143 -22.95 9.97 -10.02
N LYS A 144 -23.19 8.80 -9.41
CA LYS A 144 -23.15 8.62 -7.95
C LYS A 144 -21.80 9.04 -7.35
N ARG A 145 -20.70 8.73 -8.04
CA ARG A 145 -19.34 9.12 -7.61
C ARG A 145 -19.16 10.64 -7.65
N TYR A 146 -19.57 11.31 -8.73
CA TYR A 146 -19.42 12.77 -8.86
C TYR A 146 -20.40 13.56 -7.98
N ALA A 147 -21.62 13.05 -7.77
CA ALA A 147 -22.59 13.66 -6.88
C ALA A 147 -22.11 13.69 -5.41
N ARG A 148 -21.40 12.64 -4.97
CA ARG A 148 -20.81 12.56 -3.62
C ARG A 148 -19.51 13.34 -3.46
N MET A 149 -18.98 13.88 -4.56
CA MET A 149 -17.69 14.53 -4.60
C MET A 149 -17.91 16.05 -4.46
N PRO A 150 -17.53 16.67 -3.32
CA PRO A 150 -17.82 18.09 -3.05
C PRO A 150 -17.04 19.05 -3.95
N GLU A 151 -15.89 18.62 -4.46
CA GLU A 151 -15.10 19.37 -5.44
C GLU A 151 -14.43 18.37 -6.40
N PRO A 152 -14.29 18.65 -7.71
CA PRO A 152 -13.63 17.75 -8.64
C PRO A 152 -12.15 17.61 -8.30
N GLN A 153 -11.85 16.65 -7.43
CA GLN A 153 -10.48 16.26 -7.11
C GLN A 153 -9.83 15.80 -8.40
N ALA A 154 -8.69 16.42 -8.74
CA ALA A 154 -7.85 15.95 -9.82
C ALA A 154 -7.33 14.55 -9.42
N LEU A 155 -8.09 13.50 -9.77
CA LEU A 155 -7.65 12.11 -9.71
C LEU A 155 -6.53 11.92 -10.74
N ARG A 156 -5.36 12.47 -10.43
CA ARG A 156 -4.15 12.22 -11.18
C ARG A 156 -3.68 10.84 -10.80
N ILE A 157 -4.04 9.86 -11.62
CA ILE A 157 -3.11 8.75 -11.85
C ILE A 157 -1.91 9.39 -12.55
N THR A 158 -0.88 9.73 -11.77
CA THR A 158 0.37 10.27 -12.30
C THR A 158 0.90 9.28 -13.33
N PRO A 159 1.00 9.65 -14.62
CA PRO A 159 1.62 8.78 -15.59
C PRO A 159 3.10 8.65 -15.22
N HIS A 160 3.56 7.43 -14.98
CA HIS A 160 4.97 7.17 -14.79
C HIS A 160 5.65 7.17 -16.16
N TYR A 161 6.30 8.26 -16.52
CA TYR A 161 7.10 8.30 -17.75
C TYR A 161 8.49 7.74 -17.48
N ARG A 162 8.92 6.79 -18.31
CA ARG A 162 10.34 6.39 -18.32
C ARG A 162 11.19 7.52 -18.91
N PRO A 163 12.49 7.60 -18.55
CA PRO A 163 13.43 8.43 -19.27
C PRO A 163 13.33 8.17 -20.78
N GLY A 164 13.17 9.22 -21.57
CA GLY A 164 13.06 9.20 -23.02
C GLY A 164 14.12 10.07 -23.67
N LEU A 165 14.18 10.03 -25.00
CA LEU A 165 15.23 10.65 -25.81
C LEU A 165 15.36 12.18 -25.63
N VAL A 166 14.31 12.84 -25.13
CA VAL A 166 14.27 14.30 -24.90
C VAL A 166 14.74 14.69 -23.49
N ASP A 167 14.79 13.75 -22.53
CA ASP A 167 15.18 14.06 -21.15
C ASP A 167 16.61 14.64 -21.01
N PRO A 168 17.62 14.25 -21.82
CA PRO A 168 18.95 14.89 -21.78
C PRO A 168 18.96 16.38 -22.17
N TYR A 169 17.98 16.83 -22.96
CA TYR A 169 17.89 18.19 -23.49
C TYR A 169 16.85 19.05 -22.76
N ARG A 170 16.42 18.58 -21.59
CA ARG A 170 15.30 19.13 -20.84
C ARG A 170 15.54 20.57 -20.39
N ASP A 171 16.75 20.89 -19.96
CA ASP A 171 17.09 22.21 -19.43
C ASP A 171 17.13 23.26 -20.56
N HIS A 172 17.68 22.89 -21.72
CA HIS A 172 17.60 23.70 -22.95
C HIS A 172 16.15 24.03 -23.32
N GLN A 173 15.27 23.03 -23.28
CA GLN A 173 13.85 23.20 -23.60
C GLN A 173 13.12 24.10 -22.58
N ARG A 174 13.51 24.04 -21.31
CA ARG A 174 12.97 24.87 -20.24
C ARG A 174 13.36 26.34 -20.42
N GLU A 175 14.64 26.59 -20.62
CA GLU A 175 15.17 27.95 -20.77
C GLU A 175 14.54 28.65 -21.98
N ARG A 176 14.43 27.93 -23.10
CA ARG A 176 13.78 28.44 -24.32
C ARG A 176 12.30 28.73 -24.14
N ARG A 177 11.56 27.86 -23.45
CA ARG A 177 10.14 28.10 -23.12
C ARG A 177 9.94 29.31 -22.22
N LYS A 178 10.88 29.56 -21.29
CA LYS A 178 10.84 30.71 -20.38
C LYS A 178 11.17 32.01 -21.13
N ALA A 179 12.09 31.95 -22.10
CA ALA A 179 12.44 33.08 -22.95
C ALA A 179 11.34 33.41 -23.97
N ASN A 180 10.79 32.40 -24.65
CA ASN A 180 9.80 32.54 -25.73
C ASN A 180 8.59 31.60 -25.53
N PRO A 181 7.58 31.99 -24.74
CA PRO A 181 6.44 31.12 -24.41
C PRO A 181 5.55 30.75 -25.62
N ALA A 182 5.47 31.64 -26.61
CA ALA A 182 4.61 31.52 -27.79
C ALA A 182 5.30 30.90 -29.01
N GLU A 183 6.57 30.49 -28.89
CA GLU A 183 7.34 29.97 -30.03
C GLU A 183 6.84 28.59 -30.46
N PRO A 184 6.63 28.35 -31.78
CA PRO A 184 6.28 27.04 -32.30
C PRO A 184 7.33 25.99 -31.95
N VAL A 185 6.88 24.79 -31.54
CA VAL A 185 7.73 23.66 -31.10
C VAL A 185 8.70 23.14 -32.19
N THR A 186 8.52 23.57 -33.44
CA THR A 186 9.39 23.22 -34.58
C THR A 186 10.81 23.77 -34.44
N HIS A 187 10.98 25.02 -34.01
CA HIS A 187 12.30 25.63 -33.82
C HIS A 187 13.10 25.00 -32.67
N PRO A 188 12.53 24.83 -31.46
CA PRO A 188 13.20 24.13 -30.36
C PRO A 188 13.57 22.68 -30.70
N LEU A 189 12.81 22.00 -31.56
CA LEU A 189 13.14 20.65 -32.00
C LEU A 189 14.37 20.62 -32.90
N GLN A 190 14.47 21.57 -33.83
CA GLN A 190 15.53 21.60 -34.84
C GLN A 190 16.91 21.75 -34.17
N GLU A 191 17.03 22.68 -33.22
CA GLU A 191 18.26 22.84 -32.43
C GLU A 191 18.58 21.63 -31.55
N THR A 192 17.54 20.97 -31.01
CA THR A 192 17.73 19.79 -30.17
C THR A 192 18.17 18.58 -31.00
N ARG A 193 17.75 18.52 -32.27
CA ARG A 193 18.25 17.55 -33.26
C ARG A 193 19.69 17.83 -33.64
N GLU A 194 20.04 19.09 -33.85
CA GLU A 194 21.43 19.53 -34.10
C GLU A 194 22.35 19.18 -32.92
N SER A 195 21.81 19.22 -31.69
CA SER A 195 22.51 18.82 -30.47
C SER A 195 22.57 17.29 -30.25
N GLY A 196 22.02 16.48 -31.16
CA GLY A 196 22.12 15.00 -31.14
C GLY A 196 20.85 14.24 -30.72
N CYS A 197 19.69 14.90 -30.58
CA CYS A 197 18.44 14.22 -30.27
C CYS A 197 17.82 13.55 -31.50
N THR A 198 17.64 12.23 -31.45
CA THR A 198 16.96 11.46 -32.51
C THR A 198 15.43 11.47 -32.41
N GLY A 199 14.87 12.33 -31.55
CA GLY A 199 13.43 12.44 -31.30
C GLY A 199 12.62 13.03 -32.47
N SER A 200 11.36 12.61 -32.59
CA SER A 200 10.40 13.19 -33.55
C SER A 200 9.71 14.45 -33.00
N THR A 201 9.15 15.29 -33.88
CA THR A 201 8.35 16.47 -33.50
C THR A 201 7.20 16.11 -32.58
N ASN A 202 6.50 15.01 -32.88
CA ASN A 202 5.43 14.48 -32.05
C ASN A 202 5.92 14.05 -30.66
N LEU A 203 7.15 13.55 -30.54
CA LEU A 203 7.74 13.20 -29.25
C LEU A 203 7.98 14.46 -28.40
N LEU A 204 8.52 15.54 -28.99
CA LEU A 204 8.76 16.79 -28.27
C LEU A 204 7.46 17.51 -27.90
N VAL A 205 6.50 17.63 -28.82
CA VAL A 205 5.17 18.18 -28.54
C VAL A 205 4.50 17.41 -27.41
N ARG A 206 4.56 16.07 -27.45
CA ARG A 206 4.05 15.23 -26.37
C ARG A 206 4.81 15.44 -25.05
N TYR A 207 6.14 15.54 -25.09
CA TYR A 207 6.99 15.74 -23.92
C TYR A 207 6.68 17.08 -23.21
N LEU A 208 6.51 18.15 -23.99
CA LEU A 208 6.15 19.49 -23.52
C LEU A 208 4.72 19.54 -23.00
N ASN A 209 3.74 18.99 -23.73
CA ASN A 209 2.34 18.91 -23.30
C ASN A 209 2.15 18.08 -22.02
N GLN A 210 3.09 17.18 -21.72
CA GLN A 210 3.12 16.41 -20.47
C GLN A 210 3.71 17.20 -19.29
N GLY A 211 4.19 18.43 -19.51
CA GLY A 211 4.84 19.28 -18.51
C GLY A 211 6.19 18.73 -18.04
N ARG A 212 6.84 17.87 -18.84
CA ARG A 212 8.10 17.20 -18.42
C ARG A 212 9.28 18.18 -18.35
N ALA A 213 9.27 19.23 -19.17
CA ALA A 213 10.28 20.29 -19.17
C ALA A 213 10.10 21.32 -18.04
N GLU A 214 8.93 21.39 -17.39
CA GLU A 214 8.58 22.53 -16.52
C GLU A 214 8.92 22.35 -15.04
N ASP A 215 9.24 21.15 -14.53
CA ASP A 215 9.57 21.07 -13.10
C ASP A 215 10.51 19.93 -12.66
N ASP A 216 11.60 20.28 -11.98
CA ASP A 216 12.68 19.38 -11.55
C ASP A 216 12.25 18.27 -10.60
N ARG A 217 11.08 18.43 -9.98
CA ARG A 217 10.57 17.44 -9.05
C ARG A 217 9.73 16.40 -9.79
N PRO A 218 10.14 15.12 -9.81
CA PRO A 218 9.22 14.06 -10.20
C PRO A 218 7.99 14.15 -9.29
N VAL A 219 6.80 14.16 -9.88
CA VAL A 219 5.55 14.25 -9.11
C VAL A 219 5.50 13.13 -8.07
N THR A 220 5.30 13.54 -6.82
CA THR A 220 5.13 12.65 -5.69
C THR A 220 3.79 11.95 -5.84
N THR A 221 3.86 10.69 -6.26
CA THR A 221 2.69 9.82 -6.37
C THR A 221 2.21 9.40 -4.98
N ALA A 222 0.95 8.96 -4.87
CA ALA A 222 0.44 8.39 -3.63
C ALA A 222 1.33 7.23 -3.14
N HIS A 223 1.78 6.36 -4.04
CA HIS A 223 2.68 5.26 -3.69
C HIS A 223 4.04 5.72 -3.18
N GLN A 224 4.61 6.76 -3.79
CA GLN A 224 5.87 7.33 -3.35
C GLN A 224 5.72 7.98 -1.96
N ALA A 225 4.68 8.80 -1.75
CA ALA A 225 4.38 9.40 -0.45
C ALA A 225 4.18 8.32 0.63
N THR A 226 3.37 7.30 0.36
CA THR A 226 3.18 6.17 1.27
C THR A 226 4.50 5.43 1.55
N ARG A 227 5.34 5.22 0.53
CA ARG A 227 6.66 4.60 0.72
C ARG A 227 7.53 5.45 1.66
N LEU A 228 7.56 6.77 1.47
CA LEU A 228 8.33 7.68 2.33
C LEU A 228 7.86 7.61 3.78
N LEU A 229 6.54 7.66 4.01
CA LEU A 229 5.95 7.55 5.36
C LEU A 229 6.28 6.22 6.05
N LEU A 230 6.31 5.12 5.30
CA LEU A 230 6.55 3.77 5.83
C LEU A 230 8.04 3.38 5.91
N THR A 231 8.95 4.24 5.43
CA THR A 231 10.39 3.96 5.44
C THR A 231 11.02 4.53 6.71
N HIS A 232 11.92 3.75 7.33
CA HIS A 232 12.65 4.20 8.51
C HIS A 232 13.46 5.48 8.20
N PRO A 233 13.41 6.54 9.03
CA PRO A 233 14.07 7.81 8.74
C PRO A 233 15.56 7.70 8.38
N GLU A 234 16.29 6.83 9.06
CA GLU A 234 17.73 6.60 8.82
C GLU A 234 18.04 5.96 7.47
N LYS A 235 17.06 5.28 6.85
CA LYS A 235 17.21 4.65 5.52
C LYS A 235 16.84 5.60 4.38
N LEU A 236 16.39 6.81 4.69
CA LEU A 236 16.03 7.81 3.69
C LEU A 236 17.26 8.58 3.23
N ARG A 237 17.39 8.77 1.91
CA ARG A 237 18.35 9.72 1.35
C ARG A 237 17.94 11.14 1.76
N ARG A 238 18.88 12.06 1.89
CA ARG A 238 18.61 13.47 2.26
C ARG A 238 17.45 14.09 1.46
N LYS A 239 17.43 13.92 0.14
CA LYS A 239 16.35 14.40 -0.74
C LYS A 239 14.97 13.79 -0.41
N ASP A 240 14.94 12.51 -0.03
CA ASP A 240 13.72 11.80 0.32
C ASP A 240 13.23 12.22 1.72
N ALA A 241 14.14 12.59 2.63
CA ALA A 241 13.81 13.12 3.96
C ALA A 241 13.14 14.51 3.89
N THR A 242 13.67 15.42 3.06
CA THR A 242 13.03 16.73 2.80
C THR A 242 11.63 16.56 2.20
N LEU A 243 11.48 15.63 1.25
CA LEU A 243 10.18 15.36 0.63
C LEU A 243 9.18 14.73 1.62
N LEU A 244 9.66 13.88 2.55
CA LEU A 244 8.84 13.35 3.63
C LEU A 244 8.34 14.46 4.55
N GLN A 245 9.20 15.41 4.94
CA GLN A 245 8.81 16.56 5.76
C GLN A 245 7.73 17.39 5.07
N GLN A 246 7.91 17.72 3.78
CA GLN A 246 6.89 18.42 2.99
C GLN A 246 5.57 17.64 2.91
N THR A 247 5.65 16.32 2.72
CA THR A 247 4.48 15.45 2.64
C THR A 247 3.71 15.39 3.96
N ALA A 248 4.42 15.30 5.10
CA ALA A 248 3.80 15.27 6.42
C ALA A 248 3.17 16.62 6.77
N ALA A 249 3.85 17.73 6.46
CA ALA A 249 3.38 19.09 6.74
C ALA A 249 2.30 19.62 5.77
N ALA A 250 1.88 18.81 4.78
CA ALA A 250 0.93 19.25 3.76
C ALA A 250 -0.46 19.59 4.34
N CYS A 251 -0.88 18.90 5.39
CA CYS A 251 -2.08 19.21 6.17
C CYS A 251 -2.02 18.54 7.56
N PRO A 252 -2.87 18.94 8.53
CA PRO A 252 -2.89 18.36 9.87
C PRO A 252 -3.08 16.84 9.88
N GLU A 253 -3.93 16.31 8.99
CA GLU A 253 -4.22 14.88 8.87
C GLU A 253 -2.99 14.08 8.42
N MET A 254 -2.22 14.62 7.48
CA MET A 254 -0.97 14.00 7.01
C MET A 254 0.14 14.04 8.07
N THR A 255 0.12 15.06 8.94
CA THR A 255 1.03 15.15 10.10
C THR A 255 0.68 14.06 11.11
N ALA A 256 -0.59 13.97 11.50
CA ALA A 256 -1.08 12.93 12.40
C ALA A 256 -0.82 11.51 11.84
N LEU A 257 -1.02 11.31 10.53
CA LEU A 257 -0.73 10.05 9.86
C LEU A 257 0.76 9.68 9.97
N ALA A 258 1.67 10.64 9.77
CA ALA A 258 3.11 10.40 9.87
C ALA A 258 3.53 10.02 11.30
N GLU A 259 2.98 10.70 12.31
CA GLU A 259 3.22 10.41 13.73
C GLU A 259 2.70 9.02 14.11
N LEU A 260 1.47 8.69 13.71
CA LEU A 260 0.87 7.38 13.98
C LEU A 260 1.63 6.24 13.29
N VAL A 261 2.11 6.44 12.06
CA VAL A 261 2.94 5.44 11.37
C VAL A 261 4.26 5.21 12.11
N ARG A 262 4.90 6.28 12.60
CA ARG A 262 6.15 6.18 13.38
C ARG A 262 5.90 5.51 14.75
N GLY A 263 4.85 5.92 15.46
CA GLY A 263 4.47 5.31 16.74
C GLY A 263 4.07 3.84 16.60
N PHE A 264 3.48 3.43 15.48
CA PHE A 264 3.25 2.01 15.24
C PHE A 264 4.55 1.26 14.91
N ALA A 265 5.47 1.89 14.20
CA ALA A 265 6.75 1.27 13.84
C ALA A 265 7.61 0.94 15.08
N THR A 266 7.53 1.75 16.16
CA THR A 266 8.21 1.44 17.42
C THR A 266 7.63 0.18 18.08
N LEU A 267 6.31 0.00 18.05
CA LEU A 267 5.63 -1.20 18.58
C LEU A 267 6.07 -2.51 17.90
N LEU A 268 6.52 -2.44 16.64
CA LEU A 268 6.97 -3.63 15.92
C LEU A 268 8.29 -4.21 16.47
N ARG A 269 9.02 -3.45 17.29
CA ARG A 269 10.13 -3.96 18.09
C ARG A 269 9.55 -4.47 19.42
N PRO A 270 9.64 -5.78 19.71
CA PRO A 270 9.08 -6.33 20.94
C PRO A 270 9.70 -5.72 22.17
N ALA A 271 8.86 -5.31 23.10
CA ALA A 271 9.25 -4.78 24.39
C ALA A 271 8.11 -4.98 25.39
N GLU A 272 8.47 -5.06 26.67
CA GLU A 272 7.50 -5.03 27.76
C GLU A 272 6.71 -3.70 27.74
N GLY A 273 5.41 -3.75 28.05
CA GLY A 273 4.53 -2.58 28.02
C GLY A 273 4.03 -2.17 26.62
N ASN A 274 4.41 -2.89 25.55
CA ASN A 274 3.89 -2.62 24.21
C ASN A 274 2.37 -2.86 24.08
N ASP A 275 1.76 -3.64 24.96
CA ASP A 275 0.31 -3.84 25.08
C ASP A 275 -0.41 -2.55 25.54
N ILE A 276 0.18 -1.83 26.50
CA ILE A 276 -0.31 -0.52 26.95
C ILE A 276 -0.12 0.51 25.83
N GLN A 277 1.07 0.55 25.22
CA GLN A 277 1.35 1.46 24.11
C GLN A 277 0.47 1.19 22.89
N LEU A 278 0.13 -0.07 22.59
CA LEU A 278 -0.82 -0.41 21.53
C LEU A 278 -2.21 0.17 21.83
N THR A 279 -2.66 0.09 23.09
CA THR A 279 -3.94 0.65 23.51
C THR A 279 -3.97 2.17 23.34
N GLN A 280 -2.90 2.85 23.75
CA GLN A 280 -2.73 4.29 23.53
C GLN A 280 -2.72 4.64 22.04
N TRP A 281 -1.95 3.89 21.24
CA TRP A 281 -1.88 4.10 19.79
C TRP A 281 -3.25 3.95 19.11
N ILE A 282 -4.05 2.96 19.52
CA ILE A 282 -5.40 2.76 19.00
C ILE A 282 -6.32 3.93 19.35
N ALA A 283 -6.23 4.44 20.59
CA ALA A 283 -6.99 5.62 21.00
C ALA A 283 -6.63 6.84 20.15
N SER A 284 -5.33 7.12 19.96
CA SER A 284 -4.84 8.20 19.11
C SER A 284 -5.30 8.04 17.65
N ALA A 285 -5.20 6.82 17.09
CA ALA A 285 -5.63 6.54 15.72
C ALA A 285 -7.14 6.71 15.50
N ARG A 286 -7.96 6.48 16.53
CA ARG A 286 -9.42 6.71 16.48
C ARG A 286 -9.77 8.19 16.59
N ALA A 287 -8.99 8.98 17.32
CA ALA A 287 -9.19 10.41 17.50
C ALA A 287 -8.67 11.26 16.33
N ALA A 288 -7.70 10.76 15.54
CA ALA A 288 -6.99 11.54 14.52
C ALA A 288 -7.81 11.95 13.28
N GLY A 289 -9.11 11.60 13.19
CA GLY A 289 -9.93 11.96 12.03
C GLY A 289 -9.57 11.25 10.72
N LEU A 290 -8.78 10.18 10.77
CA LEU A 290 -8.29 9.42 9.61
C LEU A 290 -9.13 8.15 9.39
N PRO A 291 -10.16 8.14 8.52
CA PRO A 291 -11.14 7.06 8.45
C PRO A 291 -10.54 5.72 8.02
N HIS A 292 -9.58 5.72 7.07
CA HIS A 292 -8.97 4.47 6.63
C HIS A 292 -8.04 3.93 7.71
N LEU A 293 -7.29 4.81 8.38
CA LEU A 293 -6.42 4.41 9.48
C LEU A 293 -7.22 3.92 10.70
N ARG A 294 -8.32 4.59 11.06
CA ARG A 294 -9.24 4.14 12.11
C ARG A 294 -9.71 2.71 11.87
N SER A 295 -10.05 2.36 10.61
CA SER A 295 -10.45 0.99 10.27
C SER A 295 -9.34 -0.05 10.45
N SER A 296 -8.06 0.35 10.46
CA SER A 296 -6.93 -0.56 10.75
C SER A 296 -6.96 -1.05 12.20
N THR A 297 -7.47 -0.23 13.13
CA THR A 297 -7.52 -0.55 14.57
C THR A 297 -8.43 -1.72 14.89
N ASN A 298 -9.38 -2.06 14.02
CA ASN A 298 -10.25 -3.21 14.20
C ASN A 298 -9.46 -4.54 14.14
N SER A 299 -8.42 -4.60 13.31
CA SER A 299 -7.65 -5.83 13.11
C SER A 299 -6.95 -6.32 14.39
N PRO A 300 -6.17 -5.50 15.12
CA PRO A 300 -5.59 -5.91 16.39
C PRO A 300 -6.61 -6.03 17.54
N GLU A 301 -7.84 -5.51 17.39
CA GLU A 301 -8.89 -5.63 18.43
C GLU A 301 -9.65 -6.96 18.34
N ILE A 302 -9.85 -7.50 17.12
CA ILE A 302 -10.49 -8.81 16.92
C ILE A 302 -9.76 -9.91 17.71
N ASP A 303 -8.45 -9.79 17.85
CA ASP A 303 -7.59 -10.76 18.50
C ASP A 303 -6.53 -10.07 19.38
N ARG A 304 -7.04 -9.24 20.31
CA ARG A 304 -6.23 -8.39 21.18
C ARG A 304 -5.16 -9.17 21.98
N PRO A 305 -5.45 -10.33 22.59
CA PRO A 305 -4.43 -11.09 23.30
C PRO A 305 -3.27 -11.51 22.39
N ALA A 306 -3.56 -11.98 21.17
CA ALA A 306 -2.51 -12.41 20.25
C ALA A 306 -1.73 -11.24 19.65
N ALA A 307 -2.38 -10.10 19.41
CA ALA A 307 -1.71 -8.86 19.02
C ALA A 307 -0.76 -8.37 20.12
N ASN A 308 -1.18 -8.36 21.38
CA ASN A 308 -0.34 -8.01 22.52
C ASN A 308 0.87 -8.94 22.62
N ALA A 309 0.63 -10.25 22.61
CA ALA A 309 1.70 -11.23 22.63
C ALA A 309 2.67 -11.06 21.44
N GLY A 310 2.16 -10.74 20.25
CA GLY A 310 2.95 -10.41 19.06
C GLY A 310 3.88 -9.21 19.20
N LEU A 311 3.47 -8.20 19.98
CA LEU A 311 4.24 -6.97 20.19
C LEU A 311 5.05 -6.99 21.49
N THR A 312 4.81 -7.92 22.41
CA THR A 312 5.53 -8.00 23.69
C THR A 312 6.58 -9.13 23.70
N LEU A 313 6.25 -10.29 23.13
CA LEU A 313 7.11 -11.47 23.19
C LEU A 313 8.12 -11.53 22.04
N PRO A 314 9.28 -12.18 22.22
CA PRO A 314 10.32 -12.27 21.18
C PRO A 314 9.90 -13.14 19.99
N PHE A 315 8.92 -14.02 20.16
CA PHE A 315 8.51 -15.00 19.15
C PHE A 315 7.88 -14.35 17.90
N HIS A 316 8.26 -14.85 16.71
CA HIS A 316 7.78 -14.33 15.43
C HIS A 316 7.74 -15.42 14.35
N ASN A 317 6.93 -15.22 13.31
CA ASN A 317 6.76 -16.19 12.22
C ASN A 317 7.83 -16.10 11.10
N GLY A 318 8.80 -15.17 11.19
CA GLY A 318 9.79 -14.95 10.13
C GLY A 318 10.68 -16.17 9.80
N ARG A 319 10.96 -17.03 10.79
CA ARG A 319 11.68 -18.30 10.55
C ARG A 319 10.83 -19.27 9.74
N THR A 320 9.53 -19.37 10.05
CA THR A 320 8.55 -20.15 9.29
C THR A 320 8.45 -19.68 7.85
N GLU A 321 8.48 -18.35 7.60
CA GLU A 321 8.46 -17.78 6.24
C GLU A 321 9.68 -18.20 5.41
N ASN A 322 10.87 -18.23 6.02
CA ASN A 322 12.08 -18.71 5.36
C ASN A 322 11.97 -20.20 5.00
N VAL A 323 11.47 -21.03 5.92
CA VAL A 323 11.22 -22.45 5.67
C VAL A 323 10.16 -22.63 4.58
N ASN A 324 9.09 -21.84 4.59
CA ASN A 324 8.04 -21.83 3.58
C ASN A 324 8.61 -21.44 2.21
N THR A 325 9.46 -20.42 2.15
CA THR A 325 10.13 -19.98 0.91
C THR A 325 11.06 -21.06 0.36
N ARG A 326 11.84 -21.73 1.23
CA ARG A 326 12.68 -22.88 0.85
C ARG A 326 11.84 -24.05 0.35
N THR A 327 10.76 -24.37 1.04
CA THR A 327 9.81 -25.43 0.67
C THR A 327 9.18 -25.14 -0.68
N LYS A 328 8.67 -23.92 -0.91
CA LYS A 328 8.16 -23.45 -2.20
C LYS A 328 9.22 -23.53 -3.31
N ARG A 329 10.49 -23.25 -3.01
CA ARG A 329 11.59 -23.38 -3.96
C ARG A 329 11.83 -24.84 -4.36
N ILE A 330 11.92 -25.75 -3.40
CA ILE A 330 12.05 -27.21 -3.65
C ILE A 330 10.86 -27.71 -4.47
N MET A 331 9.64 -27.33 -4.09
CA MET A 331 8.43 -27.69 -4.83
C MET A 331 8.44 -27.18 -6.27
N ARG A 332 8.97 -25.98 -6.53
CA ARG A 332 9.11 -25.47 -7.90
C ARG A 332 10.14 -26.25 -8.73
N GLN A 333 11.24 -26.69 -8.12
CA GLN A 333 12.26 -27.50 -8.80
C GLN A 333 11.70 -28.86 -9.25
N ILE A 334 10.74 -29.42 -8.51
CA ILE A 334 10.09 -30.71 -8.81
C ILE A 334 8.70 -30.57 -9.45
N HIS A 335 8.39 -29.42 -10.05
CA HIS A 335 7.13 -29.16 -10.76
C HIS A 335 5.86 -29.43 -9.93
N SER A 336 5.89 -29.12 -8.63
CA SER A 336 4.79 -29.36 -7.67
C SER A 336 4.38 -30.84 -7.54
N ARG A 337 5.29 -31.78 -7.80
CA ARG A 337 5.03 -33.23 -7.68
C ARG A 337 5.31 -33.82 -6.29
N ALA A 338 5.92 -33.08 -5.35
CA ALA A 338 6.09 -33.59 -3.97
C ALA A 338 4.76 -33.60 -3.20
N GLY A 339 4.46 -34.74 -2.59
CA GLY A 339 3.50 -34.85 -1.48
C GLY A 339 4.06 -34.33 -0.16
N SER A 340 3.23 -34.32 0.89
CA SER A 340 3.61 -33.94 2.27
C SER A 340 4.80 -34.73 2.80
N ASP A 341 4.89 -36.00 2.41
CA ASP A 341 5.83 -36.98 2.97
C ASP A 341 7.27 -36.73 2.50
N LEU A 342 7.44 -36.11 1.33
CA LEU A 342 8.73 -35.69 0.78
C LEU A 342 9.19 -34.32 1.32
N LEU A 343 8.35 -33.67 2.13
CA LEU A 343 8.59 -32.37 2.75
C LEU A 343 8.79 -32.50 4.25
N LEU A 344 9.23 -33.65 4.77
CA LEU A 344 9.80 -33.80 6.11
C LEU A 344 11.29 -34.15 5.95
N PRO A 345 12.18 -33.70 6.88
CA PRO A 345 13.59 -34.06 6.84
C PRO A 345 13.82 -35.56 7.06
#